data_AF-A0A350T3L1-F1
#
_entry.id   AF-A0A350T3L1-F1
#
_cell.length_a   1.000
_cell.length_b   1.000
_cell.length_c   1.000
_cell.angle_alpha   90.00
_cell.angle_beta   90.00
_cell.angle_gamma   90.00
#
_symmetry.space_group_name_H-M   'P 1'
#
loop_
_entity.id
_entity.type
_entity.pdbx_description
1 polymer ?
#
loop_
_entity_poly.entity_id
_entity_poly.type
_entity_poly.pdbx_seq_one_letter_code
_entity_poly.pdbx_strand_id
1 'polypeptide(L)'
;MSEIRLDDVLARVAVSRRYRHVSDEVVRRLATEEIVKSHNLADAEKRTKRRLHQIFGAYTGQPDYPQRLLALARAIDGGDAESVREVCRLA
;
A
#
# COMPACT_ATOMS: atom_id res chain seq x y z
N MET A 1 7.72 2.67 30.76
CA MET A 1 7.46 2.45 29.32
C MET A 1 6.91 3.75 28.76
N SER A 2 7.50 4.31 27.71
CA SER A 2 6.92 5.52 27.09
C SER A 2 5.57 5.15 26.49
N GLU A 3 4.55 5.94 26.78
CA GLU A 3 3.26 5.81 26.12
C GLU A 3 3.45 6.04 24.61
N ILE A 4 3.08 5.06 23.79
CA ILE A 4 3.17 5.14 22.33
C ILE A 4 1.87 5.76 21.85
N ARG A 5 1.93 6.99 21.32
CA ARG A 5 0.73 7.65 20.77
C ARG A 5 0.46 7.13 19.36
N LEU A 6 -0.82 6.90 19.08
CA LEU A 6 -1.27 6.41 17.77
C LEU A 6 -0.84 7.34 16.63
N ASP A 7 -1.00 8.65 16.81
CA ASP A 7 -0.68 9.64 15.77
C ASP A 7 0.81 9.66 15.40
N ASP A 8 1.70 9.37 16.36
CA ASP A 8 3.14 9.28 16.09
C ASP A 8 3.46 8.05 15.20
N VAL A 9 2.75 6.94 15.40
CA VAL A 9 2.88 5.74 14.54
C VAL A 9 2.33 6.04 13.15
N LEU A 10 1.15 6.66 13.07
CA LEU A 10 0.51 7.00 11.80
C LEU A 10 1.40 7.92 10.96
N ALA A 11 1.97 8.97 11.55
CA ALA A 11 2.89 9.88 10.88
C ALA A 11 4.10 9.12 10.29
N ARG A 12 4.69 8.19 11.04
CA ARG A 12 5.84 7.39 10.57
C ARG A 12 5.49 6.38 9.49
N VAL A 13 4.27 5.85 9.49
CA VAL A 13 3.79 4.95 8.44
C VAL A 13 3.47 5.72 7.17
N ALA A 14 2.91 6.93 7.26
CA ALA A 14 2.53 7.77 6.13
C ALA A 14 3.73 8.18 5.24
N VAL A 15 4.94 8.31 5.81
CA VAL A 15 6.18 8.56 5.04
C VAL A 15 6.53 7.39 4.12
N SER A 16 5.98 6.19 4.35
CA SER A 16 6.24 5.05 3.48
C SER A 16 5.56 5.20 2.13
N ARG A 17 6.37 5.47 1.11
CA ARG A 17 5.94 5.52 -0.30
C ARG A 17 5.16 4.28 -0.74
N ARG A 18 5.43 3.12 -0.12
CA ARG A 18 4.78 1.83 -0.39
C ARG A 18 3.35 1.78 0.13
N TYR A 19 3.06 2.41 1.26
CA TYR A 19 1.75 2.30 1.94
C TYR A 19 0.87 3.55 1.77
N ARG A 20 1.33 4.57 1.05
CA ARG A 20 0.59 5.84 0.83
C ARG A 20 -0.81 5.70 0.20
N HIS A 21 -1.07 4.58 -0.47
CA HIS A 21 -2.34 4.29 -1.14
C HIS A 21 -3.24 3.34 -0.33
N VAL A 22 -2.79 2.92 0.85
CA VAL A 22 -3.61 2.11 1.75
C VAL A 22 -4.56 3.05 2.50
N SER A 23 -5.81 2.62 2.69
CA SER A 23 -6.80 3.36 3.49
C SER A 23 -6.28 3.67 4.90
N ASP A 24 -6.45 4.92 5.32
CA ASP A 24 -6.07 5.40 6.65
C ASP A 24 -6.74 4.60 7.77
N GLU A 25 -7.96 4.12 7.56
CA GLU A 25 -8.67 3.28 8.53
C GLU A 25 -7.98 1.94 8.75
N VAL A 26 -7.47 1.33 7.68
CA VAL A 26 -6.70 0.07 7.76
C VAL A 26 -5.40 0.31 8.51
N VAL A 27 -4.68 1.39 8.18
CA VAL A 27 -3.43 1.74 8.87
C VAL A 27 -3.68 2.01 10.35
N ARG A 28 -4.72 2.79 10.68
CA ARG A 28 -5.14 3.09 12.06
C ARG A 28 -5.49 1.83 12.85
N ARG A 29 -6.28 0.93 12.26
CA ARG A 29 -6.65 -0.32 12.91
C ARG A 29 -5.42 -1.17 13.23
N LEU A 30 -4.53 -1.36 12.25
CA LEU A 30 -3.31 -2.15 12.45
C LEU A 30 -2.35 -1.49 13.46
N ALA A 31 -2.18 -0.17 13.41
CA ALA A 31 -1.35 0.53 14.37
C ALA A 31 -1.89 0.36 15.80
N THR A 32 -3.21 0.50 15.99
CA THR A 32 -3.86 0.29 17.29
C THR A 32 -3.63 -1.13 17.81
N GLU A 33 -3.79 -2.14 16.96
CA GLU A 33 -3.56 -3.56 17.30
C GLU A 33 -2.09 -3.86 17.67
N GLU A 34 -1.13 -3.16 17.07
CA GLU A 34 0.30 -3.42 17.25
C GLU A 34 0.93 -2.58 18.36
N ILE A 35 0.42 -1.38 18.67
CA ILE A 35 0.90 -0.52 19.77
C ILE A 35 0.90 -1.27 21.10
N VAL A 36 -0.16 -2.03 21.40
CA VAL A 36 -0.30 -2.81 22.65
C VAL A 36 0.78 -3.90 22.77
N LYS A 37 1.35 -4.34 21.65
CA LYS A 37 2.37 -5.39 21.58
C LYS A 37 3.79 -4.82 21.49
N SER A 38 3.95 -3.50 21.50
CA SER A 38 5.20 -2.83 21.19
C SER A 38 5.92 -2.28 22.41
N HIS A 39 7.24 -2.35 22.35
CA HIS A 39 8.11 -1.85 23.43
C HIS A 39 8.43 -0.36 23.30
N ASN A 40 8.38 0.18 22.07
CA ASN A 40 8.62 1.59 21.77
C ASN A 40 8.01 1.97 20.40
N LEU A 41 8.05 3.27 20.07
CA LEU A 41 7.50 3.82 18.84
C LEU A 41 8.09 3.19 17.55
N ALA A 42 9.38 2.87 17.54
CA ALA A 42 10.03 2.26 16.37
C ALA A 42 9.58 0.80 16.16
N ASP A 43 9.36 0.06 17.26
CA ASP A 43 8.81 -1.29 17.19
C ASP A 43 7.35 -1.27 16.71
N ALA A 44 6.52 -0.34 17.20
CA ALA A 44 5.13 -0.18 16.74
C ALA A 44 5.06 0.14 15.25
N GLU A 45 5.90 1.05 14.76
CA GLU A 45 6.04 1.34 13.35
C GLU A 45 6.43 0.09 12.54
N LYS A 46 7.46 -0.64 12.99
CA LYS A 46 7.95 -1.85 12.29
C LYS A 46 6.88 -2.93 12.22
N ARG A 47 6.18 -3.19 13.32
CA ARG A 47 5.10 -4.18 13.39
C ARG A 47 3.92 -3.81 12.50
N THR A 48 3.51 -2.53 12.52
CA THR A 48 2.46 -2.01 11.64
C THR A 48 2.85 -2.18 10.17
N LYS A 49 4.06 -1.77 9.79
CA LYS A 49 4.58 -1.94 8.42
C LYS A 49 4.69 -3.41 8.01
N ARG A 50 4.99 -4.32 8.94
CA ARG A 50 5.01 -5.77 8.66
C ARG A 50 3.60 -6.31 8.38
N ARG A 51 2.60 -5.90 9.15
CA ARG A 51 1.19 -6.26 8.92
C ARG A 51 0.70 -5.73 7.56
N LEU A 52 1.00 -4.47 7.26
CA LEU A 52 0.71 -3.87 5.95
C LEU A 52 1.40 -4.60 4.80
N HIS A 53 2.65 -5.05 4.99
CA HIS A 53 3.31 -5.87 3.99
C HIS A 53 2.56 -7.19 3.75
N GLN A 54 2.16 -7.88 4.81
CA GLN A 54 1.46 -9.18 4.69
C GLN A 54 0.14 -9.09 3.93
N ILE A 55 -0.65 -8.04 4.15
CA ILE A 55 -2.00 -7.93 3.56
C ILE A 55 -2.07 -7.10 2.28
N PHE A 56 -1.05 -6.29 2.00
CA PHE A 56 -1.03 -5.37 0.85
C PHE A 56 0.31 -5.47 0.12
N GLY A 57 1.41 -5.13 0.81
CA GLY A 57 2.71 -4.98 0.18
C GLY A 57 3.33 -6.25 -0.41
N ALA A 58 2.81 -7.44 -0.11
CA ALA A 58 3.22 -8.72 -0.69
C ALA A 58 2.58 -8.97 -2.06
N TYR A 59 1.44 -8.33 -2.33
CA TYR A 59 0.68 -8.47 -3.56
C TYR A 59 0.88 -7.26 -4.48
N THR A 60 1.14 -6.10 -3.91
CA THR A 60 1.34 -4.87 -4.67
C THR A 60 2.82 -4.64 -4.94
N GLY A 61 3.20 -4.71 -6.22
CA GLY A 61 4.46 -4.14 -6.69
C GLY A 61 4.43 -2.60 -6.69
N GLN A 62 5.27 -1.98 -7.52
CA GLN A 62 5.14 -0.58 -7.88
C GLN A 62 4.85 -0.48 -9.38
N PRO A 63 3.64 -0.85 -9.83
CA PRO A 63 3.29 -0.76 -11.24
C PRO A 63 3.37 0.70 -11.69
N ASP A 64 3.91 0.90 -12.88
CA ASP A 64 3.86 2.18 -13.58
C ASP A 64 2.45 2.37 -14.15
N TYR A 65 1.52 2.81 -13.29
CA TYR A 65 0.14 3.06 -13.67
C TYR A 65 0.02 4.02 -14.87
N PRO A 66 0.77 5.14 -14.94
CA PRO A 66 0.75 6.01 -16.14
C PRO A 66 1.05 5.26 -17.44
N GLN A 67 2.12 4.47 -17.49
CA GLN A 67 2.47 3.70 -18.69
C GLN A 67 1.42 2.63 -19.02
N ARG A 68 0.89 1.94 -18.00
CA ARG A 68 -0.16 0.93 -18.20
C ARG A 68 -1.46 1.53 -18.73
N LEU A 69 -1.87 2.69 -18.20
CA LEU A 69 -3.06 3.41 -18.69
C LEU A 69 -2.86 3.91 -20.13
N LEU A 70 -1.66 4.37 -20.50
CA LEU A 70 -1.36 4.77 -21.87
C LEU A 70 -1.43 3.58 -22.84
N ALA A 71 -0.90 2.43 -22.46
CA ALA A 71 -0.98 1.21 -23.27
C ALA A 71 -2.44 0.77 -23.47
N LEU A 72 -3.25 0.85 -22.40
CA LEU A 72 -4.67 0.51 -22.46
C LEU A 72 -5.45 1.47 -23.37
N ALA A 73 -5.23 2.78 -23.24
CA ALA A 73 -5.88 3.78 -24.09
C ALA A 73 -5.60 3.55 -25.58
N ARG A 74 -4.32 3.28 -25.93
CA ARG A 74 -3.94 2.96 -27.32
C ARG A 74 -4.61 1.69 -27.86
N ALA A 75 -4.76 0.66 -27.03
CA ALA A 75 -5.44 -0.56 -27.43
C ALA A 75 -6.94 -0.33 -27.67
N ILE A 76 -7.58 0.50 -26.83
CA ILE A 76 -8.99 0.90 -27.00
C ILE A 76 -9.17 1.69 -28.29
N ASP A 77 -8.33 2.70 -28.53
CA ASP A 77 -8.40 3.54 -29.74
C ASP A 77 -8.16 2.74 -31.03
N GLY A 78 -7.38 1.65 -30.94
CA GLY A 78 -7.15 0.73 -32.05
C GLY A 78 -8.34 -0.16 -32.42
N GLY A 79 -9.38 -0.24 -31.58
CA GLY A 79 -10.61 -0.98 -31.86
C GLY A 79 -10.50 -2.51 -31.83
N ASP A 80 -9.34 -3.06 -31.46
CA ASP A 80 -9.13 -4.50 -31.33
C ASP A 80 -9.35 -4.98 -29.89
N ALA A 81 -10.40 -5.77 -29.69
CA ALA A 81 -10.74 -6.33 -28.39
C ALA A 81 -9.68 -7.30 -27.85
N GLU A 82 -8.90 -7.98 -28.71
CA GLU A 82 -7.84 -8.87 -28.25
C GLU A 82 -6.63 -8.09 -27.73
N SER A 83 -6.24 -7.02 -28.42
CA SER A 83 -5.21 -6.09 -27.93
C SER A 83 -5.55 -5.52 -26.56
N VAL A 84 -6.82 -5.15 -26.31
CA VAL A 84 -7.27 -4.70 -24.98
C VAL A 84 -7.12 -5.80 -23.93
N ARG A 85 -7.51 -7.05 -24.25
CA ARG A 85 -7.39 -8.19 -23.33
C ARG A 85 -5.92 -8.50 -22.99
N GLU A 86 -5.03 -8.42 -23.98
CA GLU A 86 -3.59 -8.67 -23.78
C GLU A 86 -2.99 -7.66 -22.79
N VAL A 87 -3.27 -6.36 -22.99
CA VAL A 87 -2.79 -5.31 -22.09
C VAL A 87 -3.29 -5.54 -20.65
N CYS A 88 -4.54 -5.94 -20.47
CA CYS A 88 -5.11 -6.24 -19.15
C CYS A 88 -4.51 -7.50 -18.50
N ARG A 89 -4.09 -8.51 -19.27
CA ARG A 89 -3.44 -9.72 -18.74
C ARG A 89 -2.02 -9.46 -18.23
N LEU A 90 -1.35 -8.46 -18.80
CA LEU A 90 -0.02 -8.00 -18.41
C LEU A 90 -0.06 -6.90 -17.31
N ALA A 91 -1.25 -6.37 -17.04
CA ALA A 91 -1.54 -5.33 -16.04
C ALA A 91 -1.45 -5.85 -14.59
#